data_AF-A0A9R0Y574-F1
#
_entry.id   AF-A0A9R0Y574-F1
#
_cell.length_a   1.000
_cell.length_b   1.000
_cell.length_c   1.000
_cell.angle_alpha   90.00
_cell.angle_beta   90.00
_cell.angle_gamma   90.00
#
_symmetry.space_group_name_H-M   'P 1'
#
loop_
_entity.id
_entity.type
_entity.pdbx_description
1 polymer ?
#
loop_
_entity_poly.entity_id
_entity_poly.type
_entity_poly.pdbx_seq_one_letter_code
_entity_poly.pdbx_strand_id
1 'polypeptide(L)'
;MKKKDAGGGGGGGGGGAFVAAPCVDIKLFVASLAFLTLFVALWQLQPYGSLLAAARSSASAPPCALPLANNTKVHSANSTSSDAATKTAPVATSAPAIPAAAAAPKRPVPRPSGSAAVRPEDPNKRVLRPYGSAAALFVQMGAYRGGPRTFAIVGLASKPTHVFGTPYFKCEWQPNPSAADPAPRAVRTKAYKILPDWGYGRVYTTVVVNCTFPSNPNAANAGGRLLVHAYHSTASRRYERFVALEEAPGAYDEAAFSPPFQYDYLYCGSSLYGNLSADRMREWVAYHAHFFGPRSHFVFHDAGGVSPEVRAVLEPWIRAGRVTVQDVRAQAEFDSYYYNQFLVVNDCLHRYRHAANWTFFFDVDEYLYLPNGQALDQVLGRLSGYTQFTIEQNPMSTKLCVKNPRNDYSREWGFEKFVFRNSITRVRRDRKYAIQARNAYATGVHMSQNIYGRSTHKTEALIRYYHYHNSINVLGEPCQEFVPRPGSGRKVTFEGVPYVYDDAMKRLAGEVRRFENETIGSSSLT
;
A
#
# COMPACT_ATOMS: atom_id res chain seq x y z
N MET A 1 -8.82 -45.76 15.08
CA MET A 1 -8.71 -47.23 15.32
C MET A 1 -10.11 -47.85 15.21
N LYS A 2 -10.24 -49.19 15.15
CA LYS A 2 -11.54 -49.89 15.22
C LYS A 2 -12.11 -49.91 16.66
N LYS A 3 -13.35 -50.38 16.82
CA LYS A 3 -14.05 -50.67 18.11
C LYS A 3 -13.20 -51.60 19.01
N LYS A 4 -13.17 -51.44 20.36
CA LYS A 4 -14.21 -51.78 21.39
C LYS A 4 -14.46 -53.30 21.42
N ASP A 5 -14.39 -54.04 22.54
CA ASP A 5 -14.86 -53.88 23.94
C ASP A 5 -13.91 -54.64 24.93
N ALA A 6 -14.03 -54.71 26.28
CA ALA A 6 -14.62 -53.89 27.37
C ALA A 6 -14.17 -54.43 28.77
N GLY A 7 -14.39 -53.65 29.86
CA GLY A 7 -14.28 -54.07 31.27
C GLY A 7 -12.90 -53.83 31.96
N GLY A 8 -12.81 -53.54 33.27
CA GLY A 8 -13.87 -53.19 34.23
C GLY A 8 -13.42 -53.16 35.70
N GLY A 9 -13.65 -52.04 36.42
CA GLY A 9 -13.43 -51.87 37.88
C GLY A 9 -12.08 -51.22 38.27
N GLY A 10 -11.99 -50.40 39.35
CA GLY A 10 -13.06 -49.84 40.19
C GLY A 10 -12.54 -49.00 41.38
N GLY A 11 -13.14 -47.82 41.63
CA GLY A 11 -12.79 -46.87 42.72
C GLY A 11 -11.51 -46.05 42.49
N GLY A 12 -11.34 -44.80 42.95
CA GLY A 12 -12.21 -43.83 43.66
C GLY A 12 -11.31 -42.81 44.41
N GLY A 13 -11.64 -41.52 44.62
CA GLY A 13 -12.77 -40.68 44.21
C GLY A 13 -12.55 -39.21 44.66
N GLY A 14 -13.32 -38.25 44.13
CA GLY A 14 -13.14 -36.79 44.34
C GLY A 14 -12.07 -36.19 43.40
N GLY A 15 -12.20 -34.98 42.83
CA GLY A 15 -13.13 -33.88 43.07
C GLY A 15 -12.40 -32.70 43.76
N GLY A 16 -12.40 -31.47 43.26
CA GLY A 16 -13.00 -30.91 42.04
C GLY A 16 -13.07 -29.38 42.19
N ALA A 17 -12.37 -28.63 41.32
CA ALA A 17 -12.20 -27.18 41.50
C ALA A 17 -12.33 -26.41 40.17
N PHE A 18 -13.57 -26.14 39.75
CA PHE A 18 -13.83 -25.11 38.75
C PHE A 18 -13.62 -23.73 39.39
N VAL A 19 -12.71 -22.92 38.86
CA VAL A 19 -12.67 -21.49 39.21
C VAL A 19 -13.86 -20.81 38.51
N ALA A 20 -14.72 -20.19 39.30
CA ALA A 20 -15.98 -19.64 38.80
C ALA A 20 -15.74 -18.49 37.80
N ALA A 21 -16.45 -18.54 36.67
CA ALA A 21 -16.84 -17.30 36.01
C ALA A 21 -17.83 -16.56 36.93
N PRO A 22 -17.80 -15.22 37.00
CA PRO A 22 -18.87 -14.49 37.68
C PRO A 22 -20.20 -14.83 37.00
N CYS A 23 -21.24 -15.08 37.80
CA CYS A 23 -22.58 -15.33 37.29
C CYS A 23 -23.13 -14.07 36.61
N VAL A 24 -22.85 -13.92 35.32
CA VAL A 24 -23.59 -13.00 34.45
C VAL A 24 -25.03 -13.49 34.46
N ASP A 25 -25.91 -12.76 35.18
CA ASP A 25 -27.31 -13.11 35.23
C ASP A 25 -27.85 -13.15 33.80
N ILE A 26 -28.29 -14.34 33.40
CA ILE A 26 -28.72 -14.62 32.03
C ILE A 26 -29.96 -13.77 31.68
N LYS A 27 -30.75 -13.35 32.68
CA LYS A 27 -31.86 -12.39 32.50
C LYS A 27 -31.33 -11.00 32.16
N LEU A 28 -30.30 -10.52 32.85
CA LEU A 28 -29.63 -9.25 32.53
C LEU A 28 -28.97 -9.30 31.15
N PHE A 29 -28.27 -10.38 30.79
CA PHE A 29 -27.66 -10.52 29.46
C PHE A 29 -28.72 -10.56 28.34
N VAL A 30 -29.77 -11.35 28.50
CA VAL A 30 -30.88 -11.41 27.52
C VAL A 30 -31.65 -10.09 27.47
N ALA A 31 -31.86 -9.40 28.60
CA ALA A 31 -32.48 -8.08 28.64
C ALA A 31 -31.61 -7.01 27.96
N SER A 32 -30.29 -7.01 28.17
CA SER A 32 -29.36 -6.12 27.46
C SER A 32 -29.35 -6.39 25.95
N LEU A 33 -29.37 -7.66 25.54
CA LEU A 33 -29.43 -8.03 24.12
C LEU A 33 -30.77 -7.61 23.49
N ALA A 34 -31.89 -7.83 24.19
CA ALA A 34 -33.21 -7.39 23.77
C ALA A 34 -33.30 -5.86 23.64
N PHE A 35 -32.80 -5.12 24.63
CA PHE A 35 -32.69 -3.66 24.59
C PHE A 35 -31.83 -3.19 23.40
N LEU A 36 -30.70 -3.85 23.14
CA LEU A 36 -29.84 -3.51 22.01
C LEU A 36 -30.56 -3.73 20.66
N THR A 37 -31.26 -4.86 20.50
CA THR A 37 -32.06 -5.12 19.28
C THR A 37 -33.23 -4.15 19.13
N LEU A 38 -33.92 -3.80 20.22
CA LEU A 38 -35.03 -2.84 20.20
C LEU A 38 -34.53 -1.42 19.90
N PHE A 39 -33.40 -1.02 20.48
CA PHE A 39 -32.75 0.26 20.21
C PHE A 39 -32.29 0.37 18.75
N VAL A 40 -31.67 -0.68 18.19
CA VAL A 40 -31.32 -0.73 16.76
C VAL A 40 -32.57 -0.69 15.88
N ALA A 41 -33.64 -1.42 16.21
CA ALA A 41 -34.90 -1.38 15.47
C ALA A 41 -35.55 0.01 15.50
N LEU A 42 -35.59 0.67 16.67
CA LEU A 42 -36.10 2.03 16.83
C LEU A 42 -35.23 3.08 16.12
N TRP A 43 -33.91 2.84 16.01
CA TRP A 43 -33.02 3.67 15.18
C TRP A 43 -33.33 3.49 13.69
N GLN A 44 -33.54 2.26 13.21
CA GLN A 44 -33.96 2.01 11.82
C GLN A 44 -35.35 2.56 11.49
N LEU A 45 -36.20 2.79 12.50
CA LEU A 45 -37.51 3.43 12.37
C LEU A 45 -37.48 4.97 12.52
N GLN A 46 -36.31 5.59 12.69
CA GLN A 46 -36.19 7.06 12.66
C GLN A 46 -36.52 7.60 11.25
N PRO A 47 -37.45 8.55 11.10
CA PRO A 47 -37.73 9.18 9.81
C PRO A 47 -36.60 10.13 9.43
N TYR A 48 -35.68 9.66 8.56
CA TYR A 48 -34.51 10.40 8.05
C TYR A 48 -34.82 11.72 7.29
N GLY A 49 -36.10 12.12 7.16
CA GLY A 49 -36.50 13.38 6.53
C GLY A 49 -36.04 14.63 7.29
N SER A 50 -36.02 14.60 8.62
CA SER A 50 -35.79 15.79 9.46
C SER A 50 -34.37 16.37 9.33
N LEU A 51 -33.34 15.51 9.26
CA LEU A 51 -31.94 15.94 9.18
C LEU A 51 -31.57 16.52 7.81
N LEU A 52 -32.25 16.08 6.74
CA LEU A 52 -32.06 16.62 5.39
C LEU A 52 -32.81 17.95 5.15
N ALA A 53 -33.70 18.35 6.05
CA ALA A 53 -34.32 19.68 6.02
C ALA A 53 -33.39 20.75 6.61
N ALA A 54 -32.76 20.47 7.77
CA ALA A 54 -31.86 21.41 8.44
C ALA A 54 -30.67 21.84 7.56
N ALA A 55 -30.12 20.92 6.76
CA ALA A 55 -29.01 21.18 5.84
C ALA A 55 -29.38 21.96 4.57
N ARG A 56 -30.66 22.32 4.36
CA ARG A 56 -31.14 23.08 3.19
C ARG A 56 -31.55 24.53 3.48
N SER A 57 -31.72 24.89 4.76
CA SER A 57 -32.17 26.23 5.16
C SER A 57 -31.06 27.30 5.23
N SER A 58 -29.83 26.97 4.84
CA SER A 58 -28.65 27.86 4.90
C SER A 58 -28.10 28.31 3.54
N ALA A 59 -28.80 27.99 2.44
CA ALA A 59 -28.29 28.14 1.07
C ALA A 59 -29.19 28.95 0.12
N SER A 60 -30.03 29.87 0.63
CA SER A 60 -30.79 30.81 -0.20
C SER A 60 -31.25 32.07 0.54
N ALA A 61 -30.56 33.18 0.35
CA ALA A 61 -31.02 34.54 0.68
C ALA A 61 -30.50 35.53 -0.38
N PRO A 62 -31.34 36.47 -0.89
CA PRO A 62 -30.94 37.41 -1.93
C PRO A 62 -30.15 38.63 -1.38
N PRO A 63 -29.39 39.35 -2.22
CA PRO A 63 -28.67 40.54 -1.80
C PRO A 63 -29.60 41.75 -1.63
N CYS A 64 -29.55 42.39 -0.46
CA CYS A 64 -30.15 43.71 -0.22
C CYS A 64 -29.06 44.79 -0.05
N ALA A 65 -29.40 46.02 -0.44
CA ALA A 65 -28.45 47.13 -0.52
C ALA A 65 -27.97 47.63 0.85
N LEU A 66 -26.73 48.15 0.88
CA LEU A 66 -26.22 48.99 1.97
C LEU A 66 -26.52 50.47 1.66
N PRO A 67 -26.94 51.28 2.67
CA PRO A 67 -27.23 52.70 2.48
C PRO A 67 -25.98 53.59 2.50
N LEU A 68 -26.16 54.84 2.06
CA LEU A 68 -25.13 55.89 2.07
C LEU A 68 -24.60 56.21 3.49
N ALA A 69 -23.30 56.48 3.57
CA ALA A 69 -22.67 57.29 4.61
C ALA A 69 -21.75 58.34 3.95
N ASN A 70 -21.54 59.48 4.60
CA ASN A 70 -21.15 60.72 3.92
C ASN A 70 -19.63 60.96 3.84
N ASN A 71 -19.24 61.66 2.76
CA ASN A 71 -18.00 62.41 2.53
C ASN A 71 -16.96 62.54 3.66
N THR A 72 -15.68 62.33 3.33
CA THR A 72 -14.68 63.40 3.53
C THR A 72 -13.50 63.34 2.54
N LYS A 73 -12.97 64.54 2.25
CA LYS A 73 -11.76 64.95 1.49
C LYS A 73 -10.48 64.11 1.70
N VAL A 74 -9.43 64.19 0.86
CA VAL A 74 -9.21 64.54 -0.58
C VAL A 74 -7.71 64.32 -0.88
N HIS A 75 -7.32 63.94 -2.12
CA HIS A 75 -6.20 64.52 -2.90
C HIS A 75 -5.97 63.75 -4.22
N SER A 76 -5.41 64.43 -5.23
CA SER A 76 -5.43 64.03 -6.65
C SER A 76 -4.04 63.77 -7.23
N ALA A 77 -3.96 62.98 -8.31
CA ALA A 77 -2.94 63.11 -9.36
C ALA A 77 -3.50 62.62 -10.72
N ASN A 78 -3.07 63.25 -11.83
CA ASN A 78 -3.68 63.12 -13.17
C ASN A 78 -3.12 61.97 -14.04
N SER A 79 -3.94 61.44 -14.95
CA SER A 79 -3.77 61.49 -16.44
C SER A 79 -4.83 60.60 -17.12
N THR A 80 -5.73 61.06 -18.01
CA THR A 80 -5.57 61.47 -19.44
C THR A 80 -4.85 60.42 -20.30
N SER A 81 -5.37 59.92 -21.44
CA SER A 81 -6.37 60.50 -22.39
C SER A 81 -7.01 59.46 -23.38
N SER A 82 -8.13 59.84 -24.02
CA SER A 82 -8.65 59.56 -25.41
C SER A 82 -7.85 58.63 -26.38
N ASP A 83 -8.38 57.90 -27.39
CA ASP A 83 -9.72 57.62 -27.99
C ASP A 83 -9.56 56.46 -29.04
N ALA A 84 -10.43 56.00 -29.98
CA ALA A 84 -11.80 56.30 -30.50
C ALA A 84 -12.38 55.03 -31.23
N ALA A 85 -13.57 55.14 -31.89
CA ALA A 85 -14.20 54.07 -32.71
C ALA A 85 -13.90 54.18 -34.24
N THR A 86 -14.29 53.23 -35.11
CA THR A 86 -15.60 53.25 -35.86
C THR A 86 -15.87 52.01 -36.76
N LYS A 87 -17.17 51.74 -36.99
CA LYS A 87 -17.98 50.90 -37.93
C LYS A 87 -17.37 50.59 -39.34
N THR A 88 -17.89 49.72 -40.23
CA THR A 88 -19.30 49.45 -40.69
C THR A 88 -19.45 48.10 -41.46
N ALA A 89 -20.61 47.79 -42.09
CA ALA A 89 -20.97 46.46 -42.64
C ALA A 89 -21.47 46.43 -44.14
N PRO A 90 -22.50 45.67 -44.61
CA PRO A 90 -22.34 44.69 -45.73
C PRO A 90 -23.31 44.82 -46.95
N VAL A 91 -23.18 43.95 -47.98
CA VAL A 91 -24.18 43.69 -49.07
C VAL A 91 -24.03 42.26 -49.65
N ALA A 92 -25.05 41.71 -50.33
CA ALA A 92 -25.06 40.40 -51.02
C ALA A 92 -25.87 40.42 -52.34
N THR A 93 -25.76 39.37 -53.19
CA THR A 93 -26.56 39.21 -54.45
C THR A 93 -26.73 37.73 -54.88
N SER A 94 -27.57 37.46 -55.91
CA SER A 94 -28.11 36.10 -56.22
C SER A 94 -28.44 35.86 -57.72
N ALA A 95 -28.52 34.59 -58.18
CA ALA A 95 -29.12 34.15 -59.46
C ALA A 95 -29.39 32.60 -59.53
N PRO A 96 -30.29 32.06 -60.41
CA PRO A 96 -30.76 30.64 -60.35
C PRO A 96 -30.86 29.82 -61.68
N ALA A 97 -31.34 28.55 -61.57
CA ALA A 97 -32.15 27.73 -62.53
C ALA A 97 -31.54 26.83 -63.66
N ILE A 98 -31.38 25.51 -63.37
CA ILE A 98 -32.12 24.31 -63.90
C ILE A 98 -32.69 24.38 -65.35
N PRO A 99 -32.44 23.41 -66.30
CA PRO A 99 -33.07 22.05 -66.23
C PRO A 99 -32.39 20.79 -66.86
N ALA A 100 -32.64 19.64 -66.18
CA ALA A 100 -33.01 18.26 -66.61
C ALA A 100 -32.47 17.51 -67.86
N ALA A 101 -32.10 16.22 -67.66
CA ALA A 101 -32.47 15.07 -68.53
C ALA A 101 -32.19 13.68 -67.86
N ALA A 102 -32.80 12.61 -68.42
CA ALA A 102 -32.58 11.16 -68.17
C ALA A 102 -33.00 10.54 -66.81
N ALA A 103 -33.25 9.21 -66.79
CA ALA A 103 -34.03 8.56 -65.72
C ALA A 103 -33.68 7.07 -65.43
N ALA A 104 -33.92 6.68 -64.16
CA ALA A 104 -34.22 5.33 -63.65
C ALA A 104 -33.12 4.22 -63.71
N PRO A 105 -33.23 3.13 -62.91
CA PRO A 105 -33.74 3.04 -61.53
C PRO A 105 -32.86 2.20 -60.57
N LYS A 106 -33.03 2.39 -59.25
CA LYS A 106 -32.99 1.33 -58.23
C LYS A 106 -33.58 1.83 -56.90
N ARG A 107 -34.39 0.99 -56.23
CA ARG A 107 -35.08 1.33 -54.97
C ARG A 107 -34.12 1.39 -53.77
N PRO A 108 -34.10 2.47 -52.98
CA PRO A 108 -33.67 2.43 -51.58
C PRO A 108 -34.78 1.85 -50.68
N VAL A 109 -34.41 1.24 -49.56
CA VAL A 109 -35.32 0.92 -48.45
C VAL A 109 -35.73 2.24 -47.75
N PRO A 110 -36.98 2.40 -47.26
CA PRO A 110 -37.41 3.67 -46.68
C PRO A 110 -36.56 4.11 -45.49
N ARG A 111 -36.12 5.38 -45.50
CA ARG A 111 -35.78 6.08 -44.25
C ARG A 111 -37.06 6.23 -43.41
N PRO A 112 -37.02 6.08 -42.08
CA PRO A 112 -38.14 6.42 -41.22
C PRO A 112 -38.30 7.95 -41.14
N SER A 113 -38.96 8.54 -42.14
CA SER A 113 -39.50 9.89 -42.05
C SER A 113 -40.72 9.87 -41.15
N GLY A 114 -40.54 10.16 -39.87
CA GLY A 114 -41.65 10.21 -38.92
C GLY A 114 -41.26 10.94 -37.65
N SER A 115 -42.02 11.99 -37.31
CA SER A 115 -42.12 12.53 -35.97
C SER A 115 -42.80 11.51 -35.06
N ALA A 116 -42.07 10.45 -34.71
CA ALA A 116 -42.49 9.52 -33.67
C ALA A 116 -42.65 10.33 -32.38
N ALA A 117 -43.91 10.63 -32.03
CA ALA A 117 -44.24 11.43 -30.86
C ALA A 117 -43.53 10.82 -29.65
N VAL A 118 -42.70 11.63 -28.97
CA VAL A 118 -42.04 11.22 -27.74
C VAL A 118 -43.15 10.85 -26.77
N ARG A 119 -43.33 9.54 -26.53
CA ARG A 119 -44.32 9.05 -25.57
C ARG A 119 -44.04 9.78 -24.26
N PRO A 120 -45.03 10.41 -23.62
CA PRO A 120 -44.81 11.15 -22.38
C PRO A 120 -44.09 10.23 -21.40
N GLU A 121 -42.95 10.69 -20.86
CA GLU A 121 -42.21 9.90 -19.88
C GLU A 121 -43.14 9.68 -18.68
N ASP A 122 -43.40 8.42 -18.34
CA ASP A 122 -44.24 8.07 -17.19
C ASP A 122 -43.70 8.79 -15.95
N PRO A 123 -44.50 9.66 -15.29
CA PRO A 123 -44.02 10.48 -14.17
C PRO A 123 -43.62 9.64 -12.95
N ASN A 124 -43.93 8.34 -12.93
CA ASN A 124 -43.50 7.38 -11.90
C ASN A 124 -42.18 6.69 -12.26
N LYS A 125 -41.81 6.64 -13.55
CA LYS A 125 -40.59 6.02 -14.03
C LYS A 125 -39.35 6.83 -13.62
N ARG A 126 -38.55 6.29 -12.72
CA ARG A 126 -37.28 6.88 -12.30
C ARG A 126 -36.18 6.52 -13.32
N VAL A 127 -35.67 7.50 -14.05
CA VAL A 127 -34.57 7.33 -15.01
C VAL A 127 -33.24 7.67 -14.34
N LEU A 128 -32.42 6.66 -14.06
CA LEU A 128 -31.05 6.86 -13.59
C LEU A 128 -30.17 7.27 -14.78
N ARG A 129 -29.59 8.47 -14.72
CA ARG A 129 -28.65 9.00 -15.72
C ARG A 129 -27.24 8.96 -15.12
N PRO A 130 -26.37 8.00 -15.51
CA PRO A 130 -24.99 7.98 -15.06
C PRO A 130 -24.17 9.06 -15.77
N TYR A 131 -23.27 9.71 -15.05
CA TYR A 131 -22.33 10.71 -15.57
C TYR A 131 -20.91 10.34 -15.12
N GLY A 132 -19.94 10.40 -16.04
CA GLY A 132 -18.56 9.96 -15.79
C GLY A 132 -18.38 8.44 -15.65
N SER A 133 -17.19 8.01 -15.22
CA SER A 133 -16.88 6.63 -14.86
C SER A 133 -16.69 6.52 -13.35
N ALA A 134 -17.43 5.63 -12.69
CA ALA A 134 -17.49 5.57 -11.22
C ALA A 134 -16.15 5.22 -10.53
N ALA A 135 -15.27 4.49 -11.22
CA ALA A 135 -13.87 4.25 -10.88
C ALA A 135 -13.19 3.55 -12.07
N ALA A 136 -11.86 3.52 -12.10
CA ALA A 136 -11.12 2.74 -13.10
C ALA A 136 -11.28 1.23 -12.89
N LEU A 137 -11.37 0.45 -13.98
CA LEU A 137 -11.42 -1.02 -13.93
C LEU A 137 -10.09 -1.61 -13.46
N PHE A 138 -8.99 -1.03 -13.92
CA PHE A 138 -7.63 -1.36 -13.48
C PHE A 138 -6.75 -0.11 -13.63
N VAL A 139 -5.87 0.12 -12.65
CA VAL A 139 -4.86 1.18 -12.63
C VAL A 139 -3.52 0.47 -12.41
N GLN A 140 -2.72 0.36 -13.47
CA GLN A 140 -1.44 -0.35 -13.39
C GLN A 140 -0.40 0.52 -12.67
N MET A 141 0.27 -0.03 -11.66
CA MET A 141 1.51 0.53 -11.11
C MET A 141 2.73 -0.01 -11.86
N GLY A 142 2.74 -1.32 -12.16
CA GLY A 142 3.82 -1.93 -12.94
C GLY A 142 3.55 -3.38 -13.33
N ALA A 143 4.43 -3.93 -14.15
CA ALA A 143 4.38 -5.32 -14.61
C ALA A 143 5.79 -5.89 -14.73
N TYR A 144 5.95 -7.17 -14.37
CA TYR A 144 7.26 -7.76 -14.13
C TYR A 144 7.34 -9.19 -14.67
N ARG A 145 8.48 -9.57 -15.25
CA ARG A 145 8.81 -10.95 -15.60
C ARG A 145 9.11 -11.72 -14.31
N GLY A 146 8.17 -12.55 -13.88
CA GLY A 146 8.26 -13.31 -12.63
C GLY A 146 9.06 -14.60 -12.71
N GLY A 147 9.57 -14.96 -13.89
CA GLY A 147 10.27 -16.22 -14.19
C GLY A 147 10.14 -16.59 -15.68
N PRO A 148 10.73 -17.71 -16.12
CA PRO A 148 10.82 -18.06 -17.55
C PRO A 148 9.49 -18.12 -18.31
N ARG A 149 8.36 -18.39 -17.65
CA ARG A 149 7.01 -18.42 -18.28
C ARG A 149 5.93 -17.66 -17.49
N THR A 150 6.34 -16.80 -16.56
CA THR A 150 5.44 -16.19 -15.58
C THR A 150 5.61 -14.67 -15.54
N PHE A 151 4.49 -13.97 -15.37
CA PHE A 151 4.46 -12.51 -15.23
C PHE A 151 3.51 -12.12 -14.09
N ALA A 152 3.76 -10.99 -13.45
CA ALA A 152 2.87 -10.37 -12.48
C ALA A 152 2.61 -8.92 -12.89
N ILE A 153 1.34 -8.52 -12.96
CA ILE A 153 0.92 -7.13 -13.13
C ILE A 153 0.33 -6.66 -11.79
N VAL A 154 0.86 -5.57 -11.26
CA VAL A 154 0.46 -4.99 -9.97
C VAL A 154 -0.29 -3.70 -10.23
N GLY A 155 -1.45 -3.56 -9.59
CA GLY A 155 -2.31 -2.40 -9.77
C GLY A 155 -3.41 -2.27 -8.73
N LEU A 156 -4.19 -1.21 -8.88
CA LEU A 156 -5.43 -0.98 -8.16
C LEU A 156 -6.64 -1.27 -9.06
N ALA A 157 -7.76 -1.70 -8.48
CA ALA A 157 -9.04 -1.82 -9.18
C ALA A 157 -10.18 -1.29 -8.31
N SER A 158 -11.30 -0.89 -8.94
CA SER A 158 -12.50 -0.46 -8.22
C SER A 158 -12.99 -1.54 -7.24
N LYS A 159 -12.95 -1.26 -5.93
CA LYS A 159 -13.41 -2.20 -4.89
C LYS A 159 -14.87 -2.62 -5.08
N PRO A 160 -15.83 -1.72 -5.38
CA PRO A 160 -17.20 -2.11 -5.70
C PRO A 160 -17.31 -3.17 -6.81
N THR A 161 -16.51 -3.09 -7.88
CA THR A 161 -16.54 -4.11 -8.95
C THR A 161 -16.01 -5.47 -8.49
N HIS A 162 -15.11 -5.50 -7.51
CA HIS A 162 -14.58 -6.72 -6.90
C HIS A 162 -15.48 -7.32 -5.81
N VAL A 163 -16.33 -6.51 -5.16
CA VAL A 163 -17.27 -6.93 -4.12
C VAL A 163 -18.62 -7.38 -4.71
N PHE A 164 -19.17 -6.63 -5.66
CA PHE A 164 -20.51 -6.87 -6.22
C PHE A 164 -20.48 -7.46 -7.65
N GLY A 165 -19.32 -7.49 -8.29
CA GLY A 165 -19.12 -8.02 -9.64
C GLY A 165 -18.22 -9.25 -9.67
N THR A 166 -17.95 -9.73 -10.89
CA THR A 166 -17.09 -10.90 -11.12
C THR A 166 -15.94 -10.61 -12.12
N PRO A 167 -15.15 -9.53 -11.92
CA PRO A 167 -14.10 -9.16 -12.87
C PRO A 167 -12.99 -10.19 -12.89
N TYR A 168 -12.53 -10.51 -14.10
CA TYR A 168 -11.53 -11.54 -14.38
C TYR A 168 -10.60 -11.11 -15.50
N PHE A 169 -9.43 -11.73 -15.58
CA PHE A 169 -8.35 -11.31 -16.46
C PHE A 169 -7.87 -12.45 -17.36
N LYS A 170 -7.42 -12.13 -18.57
CA LYS A 170 -6.62 -13.01 -19.44
C LYS A 170 -5.35 -12.30 -19.85
N CYS A 171 -4.29 -13.05 -20.11
CA CYS A 171 -3.04 -12.52 -20.62
C CYS A 171 -2.77 -13.04 -22.02
N GLU A 172 -2.17 -12.20 -22.84
CA GLU A 172 -1.78 -12.45 -24.22
C GLU A 172 -0.33 -12.05 -24.37
N TRP A 173 0.52 -12.94 -24.87
CA TRP A 173 1.84 -12.57 -25.35
C TRP A 173 1.78 -12.42 -26.86
N GLN A 174 2.15 -11.24 -27.35
CA GLN A 174 2.29 -10.92 -28.77
C GLN A 174 3.78 -10.77 -29.07
N PRO A 175 4.45 -11.75 -29.71
CA PRO A 175 5.85 -11.61 -30.10
C PRO A 175 6.06 -10.47 -31.09
N ASN A 176 7.28 -9.93 -31.14
CA ASN A 176 7.66 -9.00 -32.20
C ASN A 176 7.73 -9.73 -33.56
N PRO A 177 7.23 -9.13 -34.67
CA PRO A 177 7.51 -9.59 -36.01
C PRO A 177 9.00 -9.67 -36.30
N SER A 178 9.41 -10.65 -37.10
CA SER A 178 10.79 -10.87 -37.55
C SER A 178 10.83 -11.15 -39.04
N ALA A 179 12.03 -11.17 -39.64
CA ALA A 179 12.19 -11.53 -41.05
C ALA A 179 11.84 -13.01 -41.34
N ALA A 180 11.89 -13.89 -40.33
CA ALA A 180 11.55 -15.31 -40.45
C ALA A 180 10.08 -15.62 -40.13
N ASP A 181 9.45 -14.82 -39.25
CA ASP A 181 8.02 -14.85 -38.95
C ASP A 181 7.49 -13.40 -38.86
N PRO A 182 6.90 -12.86 -39.95
CA PRO A 182 6.39 -11.49 -39.98
C PRO A 182 4.99 -11.34 -39.36
N ALA A 183 4.33 -12.43 -38.96
CA ALA A 183 2.98 -12.42 -38.39
C ALA A 183 2.83 -13.39 -37.20
N PRO A 184 3.69 -13.27 -36.17
CA PRO A 184 3.86 -14.31 -35.16
C PRO A 184 2.61 -14.53 -34.32
N ARG A 185 2.27 -15.81 -34.13
CA ARG A 185 1.03 -16.21 -33.46
C ARG A 185 1.07 -15.86 -31.97
N ALA A 186 0.20 -14.92 -31.57
CA ALA A 186 0.02 -14.57 -30.17
C ALA A 186 -0.43 -15.77 -29.31
N VAL A 187 0.22 -15.94 -28.15
CA VAL A 187 -0.08 -17.00 -27.17
C VAL A 187 -0.99 -16.42 -26.10
N ARG A 188 -2.00 -17.17 -25.64
CA ARG A 188 -2.96 -16.71 -24.61
C ARG A 188 -2.99 -17.64 -23.41
N THR A 189 -3.19 -17.08 -22.22
CA THR A 189 -3.41 -17.83 -20.97
C THR A 189 -4.50 -17.19 -20.11
N LYS A 190 -5.09 -17.96 -19.20
CA LYS A 190 -5.96 -17.43 -18.14
C LYS A 190 -5.07 -16.80 -17.07
N ALA A 191 -5.43 -15.63 -16.57
CA ALA A 191 -4.73 -15.04 -15.44
C ALA A 191 -5.34 -15.53 -14.11
N TYR A 192 -4.51 -15.60 -13.07
CA TYR A 192 -4.98 -15.75 -11.69
C TYR A 192 -5.02 -14.38 -11.02
N LYS A 193 -6.13 -14.08 -10.31
CA LYS A 193 -6.40 -12.78 -9.68
C LYS A 193 -6.22 -12.91 -8.16
N ILE A 194 -5.29 -12.16 -7.59
CA ILE A 194 -5.00 -12.13 -6.16
C ILE A 194 -5.36 -10.77 -5.59
N LEU A 195 -6.02 -10.75 -4.42
CA LEU A 195 -6.33 -9.55 -3.65
C LEU A 195 -5.54 -9.59 -2.32
N PRO A 196 -4.28 -9.10 -2.31
CA PRO A 196 -3.43 -9.19 -1.13
C PRO A 196 -3.84 -8.26 0.02
N ASP A 197 -4.72 -7.29 -0.24
CA ASP A 197 -5.21 -6.34 0.76
C ASP A 197 -6.31 -6.89 1.68
N TRP A 198 -6.73 -8.15 1.50
CA TRP A 198 -7.78 -8.80 2.29
C TRP A 198 -9.10 -8.01 2.41
N GLY A 199 -9.38 -7.08 1.49
CA GLY A 199 -10.53 -6.20 1.54
C GLY A 199 -10.36 -4.93 2.39
N TYR A 200 -9.16 -4.64 2.90
CA TYR A 200 -8.83 -3.38 3.59
C TYR A 200 -8.84 -2.14 2.68
N GLY A 201 -8.76 -2.31 1.35
CA GLY A 201 -8.86 -1.21 0.38
C GLY A 201 -10.12 -0.35 0.54
N ARG A 202 -10.10 0.88 0.03
CA ARG A 202 -11.19 1.87 0.19
C ARG A 202 -12.02 2.00 -1.09
N VAL A 203 -11.86 3.07 -1.86
CA VAL A 203 -12.46 3.17 -3.21
C VAL A 203 -11.83 2.13 -4.14
N TYR A 204 -10.52 1.96 -3.99
CA TYR A 204 -9.71 1.00 -4.72
C TYR A 204 -9.25 -0.16 -3.82
N THR A 205 -9.07 -1.33 -4.42
CA THR A 205 -8.47 -2.54 -3.82
C THR A 205 -7.20 -2.90 -4.59
N THR A 206 -6.18 -3.44 -3.91
CA THR A 206 -4.96 -3.92 -4.56
C THR A 206 -5.22 -5.23 -5.30
N VAL A 207 -4.72 -5.32 -6.52
CA VAL A 207 -4.85 -6.50 -7.38
C VAL A 207 -3.48 -6.89 -7.92
N VAL A 208 -3.11 -8.16 -7.75
CA VAL A 208 -2.03 -8.77 -8.50
C VAL A 208 -2.64 -9.74 -9.52
N VAL A 209 -2.35 -9.49 -10.79
CA VAL A 209 -2.76 -10.34 -11.92
C VAL A 209 -1.56 -11.20 -12.32
N ASN A 210 -1.59 -12.49 -11.99
CA ASN A 210 -0.54 -13.43 -12.36
C ASN A 210 -0.85 -14.11 -13.69
N CYS A 211 0.05 -13.99 -14.65
CA CYS A 211 0.02 -14.71 -15.92
C CYS A 211 1.00 -15.87 -15.86
N THR A 212 0.55 -17.10 -16.12
CA THR A 212 1.43 -18.26 -16.31
C THR A 212 1.17 -18.87 -17.69
N PHE A 213 2.17 -18.86 -18.57
CA PHE A 213 2.10 -19.43 -19.91
C PHE A 213 2.52 -20.92 -19.90
N PRO A 214 2.13 -21.72 -20.91
CA PRO A 214 2.52 -23.13 -20.99
C PRO A 214 4.04 -23.32 -21.06
N SER A 215 4.71 -22.51 -21.89
CA SER A 215 6.16 -22.45 -22.09
C SER A 215 6.66 -21.00 -21.96
N ASN A 216 7.98 -20.78 -22.04
CA ASN A 216 8.54 -19.43 -22.19
C ASN A 216 8.04 -18.81 -23.51
N PRO A 217 7.29 -17.69 -23.49
CA PRO A 217 6.70 -17.12 -24.70
C PRO A 217 7.65 -16.19 -25.47
N ASN A 218 8.83 -15.87 -24.90
CA ASN A 218 9.93 -15.13 -25.53
C ASN A 218 11.21 -15.98 -25.56
N ALA A 219 11.10 -17.29 -25.77
CA ALA A 219 12.24 -18.22 -25.72
C ALA A 219 13.33 -17.93 -26.76
N ALA A 220 12.98 -17.33 -27.89
CA ALA A 220 13.92 -16.89 -28.92
C ALA A 220 14.55 -15.50 -28.65
N ASN A 221 14.19 -14.86 -27.53
CA ASN A 221 14.64 -13.51 -27.14
C ASN A 221 14.43 -12.43 -28.23
N ALA A 222 13.44 -12.61 -29.11
CA ALA A 222 13.05 -11.66 -30.16
C ALA A 222 12.26 -10.46 -29.60
N GLY A 223 11.87 -10.52 -28.32
CA GLY A 223 11.03 -9.51 -27.68
C GLY A 223 9.56 -9.65 -28.04
N GLY A 224 8.75 -8.81 -27.43
CA GLY A 224 7.30 -8.81 -27.61
C GLY A 224 6.59 -8.07 -26.50
N ARG A 225 5.27 -8.25 -26.44
CA ARG A 225 4.36 -7.47 -25.60
C ARG A 225 3.46 -8.40 -24.80
N LEU A 226 3.42 -8.20 -23.48
CA LEU A 226 2.41 -8.77 -22.60
C LEU A 226 1.20 -7.83 -22.60
N LEU A 227 0.06 -8.32 -23.06
CA LEU A 227 -1.21 -7.59 -23.01
C LEU A 227 -2.16 -8.24 -22.01
N VAL A 228 -2.87 -7.40 -21.26
CA VAL A 228 -3.92 -7.81 -20.33
C VAL A 228 -5.28 -7.47 -20.92
N HIS A 229 -6.19 -8.44 -20.84
CA HIS A 229 -7.61 -8.29 -21.17
C HIS A 229 -8.39 -8.33 -19.85
N ALA A 230 -8.84 -7.16 -19.38
CA ALA A 230 -9.55 -7.00 -18.11
C ALA A 230 -11.07 -6.98 -18.34
N TYR A 231 -11.77 -8.04 -17.96
CA TYR A 231 -13.22 -8.19 -18.15
C TYR A 231 -13.98 -7.68 -16.92
N HIS A 232 -15.06 -6.93 -17.11
CA HIS A 232 -15.86 -6.38 -16.00
C HIS A 232 -16.62 -7.46 -15.18
N SER A 233 -17.04 -8.55 -15.83
CA SER A 233 -17.83 -9.62 -15.20
C SER A 233 -17.77 -10.90 -16.04
N THR A 234 -17.86 -12.06 -15.40
CA THR A 234 -18.11 -13.36 -16.05
C THR A 234 -19.40 -13.40 -16.90
N ALA A 235 -20.40 -12.57 -16.59
CA ALA A 235 -21.64 -12.46 -17.37
C ALA A 235 -21.51 -11.56 -18.60
N SER A 236 -20.37 -10.87 -18.79
CA SER A 236 -20.16 -9.92 -19.89
C SER A 236 -18.95 -10.29 -20.75
N ARG A 237 -19.04 -9.97 -22.04
CA ARG A 237 -17.90 -10.02 -22.98
C ARG A 237 -17.20 -8.67 -23.14
N ARG A 238 -17.62 -7.61 -22.43
CA ARG A 238 -16.89 -6.33 -22.40
C ARG A 238 -15.60 -6.48 -21.60
N TYR A 239 -14.49 -6.02 -22.18
CA TYR A 239 -13.19 -5.91 -21.53
C TYR A 239 -12.47 -4.65 -22.02
N GLU A 240 -11.56 -4.16 -21.19
CA GLU A 240 -10.53 -3.21 -21.58
C GLU A 240 -9.25 -4.00 -21.94
N ARG A 241 -8.51 -3.60 -22.98
CA ARG A 241 -7.26 -4.26 -23.44
C ARG A 241 -6.13 -3.25 -23.44
N PHE A 242 -5.06 -3.54 -22.70
CA PHE A 242 -3.87 -2.69 -22.60
C PHE A 242 -2.59 -3.52 -22.69
N VAL A 243 -1.50 -2.89 -23.13
CA VAL A 243 -0.14 -3.43 -22.97
C VAL A 243 0.25 -3.21 -21.52
N ALA A 244 0.72 -4.27 -20.85
CA ALA A 244 1.18 -4.22 -19.47
C ALA A 244 2.71 -4.16 -19.37
N LEU A 245 3.42 -4.91 -20.23
CA LEU A 245 4.88 -4.96 -20.30
C LEU A 245 5.30 -5.15 -21.76
N GLU A 246 6.41 -4.54 -22.16
CA GLU A 246 7.12 -4.87 -23.41
C GLU A 246 8.54 -5.34 -23.06
N GLU A 247 9.02 -6.37 -23.76
CA GLU A 247 10.41 -6.82 -23.68
C GLU A 247 11.08 -6.53 -25.02
N ALA A 248 12.21 -5.83 -25.00
CA ALA A 248 13.02 -5.59 -26.18
C ALA A 248 13.70 -6.88 -26.67
N PRO A 249 14.09 -6.99 -27.95
CA PRO A 249 14.96 -8.07 -28.41
C PRO A 249 16.26 -8.10 -27.60
N GLY A 250 16.72 -9.28 -27.20
CA GLY A 250 17.91 -9.46 -26.36
C GLY A 250 17.69 -9.24 -24.86
N ALA A 251 16.60 -8.61 -24.42
CA ALA A 251 16.41 -8.21 -23.02
C ALA A 251 15.95 -9.33 -22.07
N TYR A 252 15.59 -10.51 -22.57
CA TYR A 252 15.29 -11.67 -21.74
C TYR A 252 16.58 -12.41 -21.34
N ASP A 253 16.91 -12.39 -20.04
CA ASP A 253 17.92 -13.27 -19.44
C ASP A 253 17.23 -14.36 -18.60
N GLU A 254 17.60 -15.62 -18.80
CA GLU A 254 17.09 -16.76 -18.01
C GLU A 254 17.93 -17.00 -16.74
N ALA A 255 19.20 -16.57 -16.70
CA ALA A 255 20.07 -16.72 -15.54
C ALA A 255 19.58 -15.88 -14.34
N ALA A 256 19.05 -14.68 -14.58
CA ALA A 256 18.45 -13.79 -13.59
C ALA A 256 17.31 -14.41 -12.72
N PHE A 257 16.77 -15.59 -13.06
CA PHE A 257 15.78 -16.30 -12.24
C PHE A 257 16.39 -17.37 -11.31
N SER A 258 17.72 -17.51 -11.31
CA SER A 258 18.46 -18.52 -10.53
C SER A 258 19.56 -17.86 -9.67
N PRO A 259 19.96 -18.48 -8.54
CA PRO A 259 21.15 -18.06 -7.81
C PRO A 259 22.43 -18.24 -8.65
N PRO A 260 23.51 -17.45 -8.40
CA PRO A 260 23.66 -16.48 -7.32
C PRO A 260 22.96 -15.14 -7.62
N PHE A 261 22.14 -14.68 -6.68
CA PHE A 261 21.47 -13.38 -6.78
C PHE A 261 22.43 -12.22 -6.43
N GLN A 262 22.09 -11.02 -6.92
CA GLN A 262 22.88 -9.79 -6.72
C GLN A 262 23.11 -9.48 -5.23
N TYR A 263 22.06 -9.63 -4.42
CA TYR A 263 22.07 -9.39 -2.99
C TYR A 263 21.80 -10.68 -2.20
N ASP A 264 22.16 -10.70 -0.93
CA ASP A 264 21.71 -11.71 0.01
C ASP A 264 20.42 -11.26 0.70
N TYR A 265 20.33 -9.96 1.03
CA TYR A 265 19.19 -9.39 1.74
C TYR A 265 18.67 -8.12 1.05
N LEU A 266 17.37 -8.10 0.74
CA LEU A 266 16.66 -6.92 0.25
C LEU A 266 15.71 -6.41 1.32
N TYR A 267 15.61 -5.09 1.47
CA TYR A 267 14.50 -4.45 2.18
C TYR A 267 13.49 -3.86 1.20
N CYS A 268 12.22 -4.19 1.37
CA CYS A 268 11.09 -3.59 0.66
C CYS A 268 10.21 -2.81 1.64
N GLY A 269 10.37 -1.48 1.65
CA GLY A 269 9.63 -0.61 2.56
C GLY A 269 8.21 -0.28 2.11
N SER A 270 7.34 -0.08 3.10
CA SER A 270 6.06 0.63 2.98
C SER A 270 6.22 2.05 2.37
N SER A 271 5.11 2.66 1.93
CA SER A 271 5.08 4.07 1.51
C SER A 271 5.60 5.01 2.59
N LEU A 272 6.51 5.91 2.22
CA LEU A 272 7.04 7.00 3.03
C LEU A 272 6.22 8.27 2.82
N TYR A 273 5.56 8.78 3.86
CA TYR A 273 4.67 9.94 3.79
C TYR A 273 4.78 10.79 5.07
N GLY A 274 4.37 12.06 4.99
CA GLY A 274 4.37 12.97 6.15
C GLY A 274 5.76 13.50 6.51
N ASN A 275 5.88 14.14 7.67
CA ASN A 275 7.11 14.84 8.05
C ASN A 275 8.11 13.86 8.69
N LEU A 276 8.81 13.08 7.86
CA LEU A 276 9.84 12.15 8.31
C LEU A 276 11.07 12.90 8.84
N SER A 277 11.61 12.44 9.96
CA SER A 277 12.86 12.95 10.55
C SER A 277 14.08 12.39 9.81
N ALA A 278 14.94 13.29 9.32
CA ALA A 278 16.18 12.92 8.63
C ALA A 278 17.14 12.14 9.54
N ASP A 279 17.29 12.53 10.81
CA ASP A 279 18.15 11.85 11.77
C ASP A 279 17.69 10.41 12.03
N ARG A 280 16.37 10.22 12.17
CA ARG A 280 15.75 8.91 12.37
C ARG A 280 15.89 8.01 11.13
N MET A 281 15.84 8.59 9.93
CA MET A 281 16.09 7.87 8.67
C MET A 281 17.57 7.49 8.53
N ARG A 282 18.50 8.41 8.85
CA ARG A 282 19.95 8.17 8.87
C ARG A 282 20.30 7.02 9.82
N GLU A 283 19.84 7.10 11.06
CA GLU A 283 19.97 6.08 12.10
C GLU A 283 19.45 4.71 11.62
N TRP A 284 18.26 4.67 11.00
CA TRP A 284 17.65 3.44 10.52
C TRP A 284 18.45 2.82 9.36
N VAL A 285 18.90 3.62 8.39
CA VAL A 285 19.67 3.12 7.23
C VAL A 285 21.06 2.67 7.65
N ALA A 286 21.78 3.46 8.45
CA ALA A 286 23.10 3.08 8.97
C ALA A 286 23.02 1.77 9.77
N TYR A 287 22.01 1.64 10.65
CA TYR A 287 21.78 0.42 11.43
C TYR A 287 21.53 -0.79 10.55
N HIS A 288 20.58 -0.71 9.61
CA HIS A 288 20.24 -1.89 8.80
C HIS A 288 21.31 -2.20 7.74
N ALA A 289 22.04 -1.20 7.25
CA ALA A 289 23.19 -1.41 6.37
C ALA A 289 24.33 -2.17 7.08
N HIS A 290 24.53 -1.94 8.39
CA HIS A 290 25.42 -2.75 9.24
C HIS A 290 24.84 -4.16 9.45
N PHE A 291 23.61 -4.26 9.95
CA PHE A 291 22.90 -5.50 10.28
C PHE A 291 22.84 -6.51 9.11
N PHE A 292 22.60 -6.02 7.89
CA PHE A 292 22.55 -6.85 6.67
C PHE A 292 23.91 -7.00 5.97
N GLY A 293 24.95 -6.27 6.37
CA GLY A 293 26.26 -6.32 5.73
C GLY A 293 26.29 -5.83 4.27
N PRO A 294 27.39 -6.09 3.53
CA PRO A 294 27.69 -5.39 2.26
C PRO A 294 26.86 -5.84 1.06
N ARG A 295 26.35 -7.09 1.05
CA ARG A 295 25.50 -7.63 -0.04
C ARG A 295 24.02 -7.40 0.25
N SER A 296 23.65 -6.17 0.57
CA SER A 296 22.24 -5.79 0.80
C SER A 296 21.84 -4.49 0.09
N HIS A 297 20.53 -4.33 -0.11
CA HIS A 297 19.96 -3.16 -0.78
C HIS A 297 18.59 -2.78 -0.19
N PHE A 298 18.29 -1.49 -0.17
CA PHE A 298 17.11 -0.91 0.48
C PHE A 298 16.24 -0.17 -0.52
N VAL A 299 14.97 -0.55 -0.62
CA VAL A 299 14.01 0.07 -1.53
C VAL A 299 12.98 0.87 -0.72
N PHE A 300 13.03 2.19 -0.87
CA PHE A 300 12.07 3.13 -0.33
C PHE A 300 11.11 3.64 -1.41
N HIS A 301 9.90 4.03 -1.00
CA HIS A 301 8.86 4.51 -1.89
C HIS A 301 8.32 5.84 -1.37
N ASP A 302 8.72 6.95 -1.99
CA ASP A 302 8.30 8.30 -1.61
C ASP A 302 6.84 8.56 -2.04
N ALA A 303 5.95 8.65 -1.06
CA ALA A 303 4.57 9.07 -1.20
C ALA A 303 4.35 10.52 -0.71
N GLY A 304 5.42 11.34 -0.70
CA GLY A 304 5.43 12.71 -0.21
C GLY A 304 5.97 12.83 1.22
N GLY A 305 6.89 11.95 1.60
CA GLY A 305 7.56 11.96 2.91
C GLY A 305 9.08 12.15 2.85
N VAL A 306 9.70 12.03 1.67
CA VAL A 306 11.14 12.28 1.49
C VAL A 306 11.36 13.78 1.24
N SER A 307 11.53 14.53 2.34
CA SER A 307 11.93 15.95 2.30
C SER A 307 13.36 16.12 1.76
N PRO A 308 13.83 17.35 1.44
CA PRO A 308 15.22 17.60 1.04
C PRO A 308 16.25 17.11 2.06
N GLU A 309 15.95 17.22 3.35
CA GLU A 309 16.82 16.78 4.46
C GLU A 309 16.86 15.25 4.55
N VAL A 310 15.71 14.59 4.43
CA VAL A 310 15.61 13.12 4.35
C VAL A 310 16.32 12.61 3.09
N ARG A 311 16.23 13.32 1.97
CA ARG A 311 16.96 12.99 0.75
C ARG A 311 18.47 13.15 0.95
N ALA A 312 18.93 14.19 1.64
CA ALA A 312 20.34 14.45 1.88
C ALA A 312 21.03 13.34 2.70
N VAL A 313 20.35 12.73 3.68
CA VAL A 313 20.89 11.59 4.43
C VAL A 313 20.82 10.26 3.65
N LEU A 314 19.91 10.13 2.67
CA LEU A 314 19.83 8.95 1.79
C LEU A 314 20.85 9.01 0.64
N GLU A 315 21.20 10.20 0.14
CA GLU A 315 22.04 10.38 -1.05
C GLU A 315 23.42 9.71 -1.00
N PRO A 316 24.16 9.66 0.12
CA PRO A 316 25.41 8.89 0.20
C PRO A 316 25.20 7.38 -0.05
N TRP A 317 24.10 6.82 0.49
CA TRP A 317 23.75 5.41 0.30
C TRP A 317 23.20 5.12 -1.10
N ILE A 318 22.53 6.09 -1.74
CA ILE A 318 22.13 6.00 -3.16
C ILE A 318 23.39 5.95 -4.03
N ARG A 319 24.34 6.87 -3.85
CA ARG A 319 25.62 6.90 -4.59
C ARG A 319 26.48 5.65 -4.36
N ALA A 320 26.37 5.02 -3.18
CA ALA A 320 27.01 3.73 -2.88
C ALA A 320 26.28 2.51 -3.50
N GLY A 321 25.17 2.69 -4.23
CA GLY A 321 24.37 1.59 -4.79
C GLY A 321 23.58 0.78 -3.74
N ARG A 322 23.51 1.27 -2.50
CA ARG A 322 22.89 0.59 -1.34
C ARG A 322 21.41 0.91 -1.21
N VAL A 323 20.96 2.08 -1.68
CA VAL A 323 19.57 2.55 -1.58
C VAL A 323 19.00 2.87 -2.96
N THR A 324 17.75 2.48 -3.18
CA THR A 324 16.87 3.02 -4.23
C THR A 324 15.70 3.76 -3.59
N VAL A 325 15.35 4.93 -4.13
CA VAL A 325 14.11 5.65 -3.80
C VAL A 325 13.23 5.70 -5.06
N GLN A 326 12.03 5.14 -4.98
CA GLN A 326 11.01 5.22 -6.02
C GLN A 326 10.06 6.39 -5.72
N ASP A 327 9.81 7.27 -6.69
CA ASP A 327 8.71 8.24 -6.57
C ASP A 327 7.39 7.51 -6.84
N VAL A 328 6.48 7.56 -5.86
CA VAL A 328 5.14 6.97 -5.94
C VAL A 328 4.06 7.99 -5.58
N ARG A 329 4.35 9.29 -5.62
CA ARG A 329 3.44 10.38 -5.16
C ARG A 329 2.11 10.42 -5.92
N ALA A 330 2.11 10.08 -7.21
CA ALA A 330 0.91 9.97 -8.04
C ALA A 330 -0.13 8.94 -7.52
N GLN A 331 0.26 8.05 -6.59
CA GLN A 331 -0.68 7.12 -5.96
C GLN A 331 -1.83 7.83 -5.19
N ALA A 332 -1.63 9.09 -4.80
CA ALA A 332 -2.58 9.85 -3.98
C ALA A 332 -3.93 10.08 -4.67
N GLU A 333 -3.99 9.98 -6.00
CA GLU A 333 -5.23 10.04 -6.78
C GLU A 333 -6.13 8.80 -6.56
N PHE A 334 -5.59 7.69 -6.07
CA PHE A 334 -6.26 6.39 -6.00
C PHE A 334 -6.39 5.90 -4.56
N ASP A 335 -7.53 6.21 -3.94
CA ASP A 335 -7.78 5.94 -2.52
C ASP A 335 -7.95 4.43 -2.20
N SER A 336 -6.87 3.77 -1.78
CA SER A 336 -6.88 2.44 -1.15
C SER A 336 -6.41 2.50 0.31
N TYR A 337 -6.00 1.37 0.89
CA TYR A 337 -5.60 1.30 2.30
C TYR A 337 -4.27 2.01 2.57
N TYR A 338 -4.27 2.95 3.52
CA TYR A 338 -3.10 3.51 4.21
C TYR A 338 -1.91 3.82 3.29
N TYR A 339 -2.00 4.93 2.53
CA TYR A 339 -1.01 5.31 1.50
C TYR A 339 -0.63 4.13 0.60
N ASN A 340 -1.66 3.43 0.13
CA ASN A 340 -1.66 2.23 -0.71
C ASN A 340 -0.53 1.22 -0.37
N GLN A 341 -0.23 1.00 0.92
CA GLN A 341 0.86 0.12 1.35
C GLN A 341 0.84 -1.26 0.67
N PHE A 342 -0.34 -1.88 0.55
CA PHE A 342 -0.50 -3.17 -0.14
C PHE A 342 -0.10 -3.13 -1.62
N LEU A 343 -0.33 -2.02 -2.32
CA LEU A 343 0.12 -1.84 -3.71
C LEU A 343 1.66 -1.79 -3.76
N VAL A 344 2.25 -0.93 -2.93
CA VAL A 344 3.68 -0.64 -2.90
C VAL A 344 4.52 -1.86 -2.52
N VAL A 345 4.12 -2.63 -1.50
CA VAL A 345 4.85 -3.87 -1.15
C VAL A 345 4.77 -4.94 -2.24
N ASN A 346 3.75 -4.91 -3.11
CA ASN A 346 3.64 -5.85 -4.24
C ASN A 346 4.40 -5.38 -5.48
N ASP A 347 4.55 -4.07 -5.73
CA ASP A 347 5.54 -3.56 -6.70
C ASP A 347 6.92 -4.09 -6.32
N CYS A 348 7.39 -3.77 -5.12
CA CYS A 348 8.74 -4.12 -4.69
C CYS A 348 8.99 -5.64 -4.67
N LEU A 349 8.02 -6.43 -4.19
CA LEU A 349 8.08 -7.90 -4.24
C LEU A 349 8.29 -8.45 -5.66
N HIS A 350 7.64 -7.86 -6.66
CA HIS A 350 7.67 -8.37 -8.03
C HIS A 350 8.78 -7.75 -8.88
N ARG A 351 9.13 -6.48 -8.65
CA ARG A 351 10.28 -5.79 -9.25
C ARG A 351 11.60 -6.45 -8.86
N TYR A 352 11.74 -6.86 -7.60
CA TYR A 352 12.96 -7.45 -7.06
C TYR A 352 12.84 -8.94 -6.69
N ARG A 353 11.86 -9.65 -7.29
CA ARG A 353 11.49 -11.04 -6.96
C ARG A 353 12.67 -12.02 -6.91
N HIS A 354 13.68 -11.80 -7.75
CA HIS A 354 14.87 -12.62 -7.91
C HIS A 354 16.17 -11.80 -7.70
N ALA A 355 16.09 -10.67 -7.00
CA ALA A 355 17.27 -9.84 -6.72
C ALA A 355 18.04 -10.29 -5.46
N ALA A 356 17.40 -11.06 -4.56
CA ALA A 356 17.98 -11.43 -3.27
C ALA A 356 17.62 -12.85 -2.80
N ASN A 357 18.46 -13.41 -1.93
CA ASN A 357 18.19 -14.67 -1.23
C ASN A 357 16.97 -14.55 -0.29
N TRP A 358 16.86 -13.43 0.43
CA TRP A 358 15.72 -13.07 1.29
C TRP A 358 15.30 -11.61 1.09
N THR A 359 13.99 -11.36 1.13
CA THR A 359 13.39 -10.01 1.17
C THR A 359 12.69 -9.79 2.51
N PHE A 360 12.97 -8.66 3.15
CA PHE A 360 12.40 -8.26 4.43
C PHE A 360 11.38 -7.13 4.23
N PHE A 361 10.27 -7.22 4.97
CA PHE A 361 9.18 -6.25 4.95
C PHE A 361 8.88 -5.81 6.39
N PHE A 362 9.31 -4.60 6.74
CA PHE A 362 9.14 -3.94 8.03
C PHE A 362 9.13 -2.41 7.84
N ASP A 363 8.82 -1.64 8.87
CA ASP A 363 8.65 -0.19 8.78
C ASP A 363 9.89 0.58 9.29
N VAL A 364 9.99 1.87 8.94
CA VAL A 364 11.19 2.71 9.19
C VAL A 364 11.34 3.20 10.64
N ASP A 365 10.42 2.82 11.54
CA ASP A 365 10.55 2.97 12.99
C ASP A 365 10.75 1.62 13.72
N GLU A 366 11.00 0.54 12.96
CA GLU A 366 11.25 -0.81 13.45
C GLU A 366 12.70 -1.25 13.15
N TYR A 367 13.36 -1.85 14.14
CA TYR A 367 14.79 -2.20 14.11
C TYR A 367 15.00 -3.69 14.37
N LEU A 368 15.54 -4.43 13.40
CA LEU A 368 15.79 -5.87 13.54
C LEU A 368 16.89 -6.16 14.58
N TYR A 369 16.76 -7.24 15.35
CA TYR A 369 17.75 -7.59 16.38
C TYR A 369 17.91 -9.11 16.55
N LEU A 370 19.16 -9.58 16.60
CA LEU A 370 19.52 -10.98 16.79
C LEU A 370 19.89 -11.25 18.27
N PRO A 371 19.19 -12.16 18.97
CA PRO A 371 19.58 -12.59 20.31
C PRO A 371 20.98 -13.21 20.34
N ASN A 372 21.66 -13.06 21.48
CA ASN A 372 22.86 -13.83 21.85
C ASN A 372 24.06 -13.67 20.89
N GLY A 373 24.12 -12.59 20.10
CA GLY A 373 25.25 -12.31 19.20
C GLY A 373 25.39 -13.27 18.02
N GLN A 374 24.31 -13.94 17.61
CA GLN A 374 24.31 -14.81 16.43
C GLN A 374 24.36 -13.98 15.15
N ALA A 375 25.07 -14.47 14.13
CA ALA A 375 25.12 -13.83 12.81
C ALA A 375 23.85 -14.11 11.99
N LEU A 376 23.49 -13.19 11.10
CA LEU A 376 22.22 -13.24 10.36
C LEU A 376 22.14 -14.43 9.40
N ASP A 377 23.24 -14.74 8.72
CA ASP A 377 23.40 -15.89 7.83
C ASP A 377 23.12 -17.22 8.55
N GLN A 378 23.60 -17.38 9.79
CA GLN A 378 23.36 -18.57 10.61
C GLN A 378 21.88 -18.72 11.00
N VAL A 379 21.22 -17.60 11.33
CA VAL A 379 19.79 -17.57 11.65
C VAL A 379 18.95 -17.90 10.42
N LEU A 380 19.28 -17.31 9.27
CA LEU A 380 18.58 -17.56 8.00
C LEU A 380 18.88 -18.94 7.43
N GLY A 381 20.07 -19.50 7.66
CA GLY A 381 20.40 -20.89 7.36
C GLY A 381 19.48 -21.86 8.08
N ARG A 382 19.22 -21.66 9.38
CA ARG A 382 18.23 -22.44 10.14
C ARG A 382 16.79 -22.27 9.64
N LEU A 383 16.48 -21.15 8.99
CA LEU A 383 15.14 -20.81 8.47
C LEU A 383 14.98 -21.12 6.97
N SER A 384 16.03 -21.55 6.27
CA SER A 384 16.08 -21.84 4.83
C SER A 384 15.01 -22.83 4.33
N GLY A 385 14.60 -23.79 5.16
CA GLY A 385 13.51 -24.74 4.90
C GLY A 385 12.10 -24.13 4.96
N TYR A 386 11.98 -22.82 5.16
CA TYR A 386 10.73 -22.05 5.11
C TYR A 386 10.83 -20.97 4.04
N THR A 387 9.79 -20.84 3.21
CA THR A 387 9.65 -19.70 2.28
C THR A 387 9.48 -18.39 3.05
N GLN A 388 8.87 -18.41 4.23
CA GLN A 388 8.55 -17.22 5.02
C GLN A 388 8.74 -17.47 6.52
N PHE A 389 9.19 -16.45 7.24
CA PHE A 389 9.06 -16.41 8.70
C PHE A 389 8.62 -15.03 9.19
N THR A 390 7.75 -15.01 10.19
CA THR A 390 7.39 -13.76 10.90
C THR A 390 8.33 -13.50 12.07
N ILE A 391 8.58 -12.24 12.38
CA ILE A 391 9.47 -11.73 13.45
C ILE A 391 8.60 -11.15 14.58
N GLU A 392 8.98 -11.35 15.84
CA GLU A 392 8.24 -10.82 17.00
C GLU A 392 8.63 -9.38 17.36
N GLN A 393 7.62 -8.57 17.73
CA GLN A 393 7.73 -7.18 18.15
C GLN A 393 8.09 -7.02 19.65
N ASN A 394 9.15 -6.26 19.91
CA ASN A 394 9.46 -5.57 21.16
C ASN A 394 9.01 -4.09 21.06
N PRO A 395 7.83 -3.68 21.60
CA PRO A 395 7.44 -2.28 21.62
C PRO A 395 8.26 -1.51 22.65
N MET A 396 8.77 -0.35 22.24
CA MET A 396 9.58 0.54 23.07
C MET A 396 8.81 1.82 23.36
N SER A 397 9.08 2.44 24.51
CA SER A 397 8.61 3.81 24.75
C SER A 397 9.41 4.78 23.91
N THR A 398 8.70 5.63 23.16
CA THR A 398 9.26 6.75 22.37
C THR A 398 9.23 8.08 23.13
N LYS A 399 8.87 8.05 24.42
CA LYS A 399 8.75 9.22 25.31
C LYS A 399 9.62 9.12 26.57
N LEU A 400 9.82 7.91 27.08
CA LEU A 400 10.46 7.63 28.37
C LEU A 400 11.96 7.41 28.17
N CYS A 401 12.76 8.27 28.80
CA CYS A 401 14.21 8.30 28.68
C CYS A 401 14.89 8.27 30.07
N VAL A 402 16.21 8.02 30.10
CA VAL A 402 16.95 7.93 31.38
C VAL A 402 17.33 9.33 31.88
N LYS A 403 17.01 9.64 33.13
CA LYS A 403 17.54 10.83 33.81
C LYS A 403 19.02 10.64 34.11
N ASN A 404 19.88 11.17 33.24
CA ASN A 404 21.32 11.23 33.44
C ASN A 404 21.84 12.66 33.22
N PRO A 405 22.18 13.41 34.29
CA PRO A 405 22.68 14.79 34.19
C PRO A 405 24.01 14.97 33.43
N ARG A 406 24.65 13.88 32.99
CA ARG A 406 25.92 13.91 32.24
C ARG A 406 25.79 13.56 30.75
N ASN A 407 24.60 13.20 30.27
CA ASN A 407 24.39 12.89 28.84
C ASN A 407 23.87 14.11 28.09
N ASP A 408 24.59 14.50 27.04
CA ASP A 408 24.08 15.38 25.99
C ASP A 408 23.24 14.54 25.02
N TYR A 409 21.91 14.54 25.24
CA TYR A 409 20.98 13.78 24.40
C TYR A 409 20.88 14.31 22.96
N SER A 410 21.34 15.53 22.65
CA SER A 410 21.35 16.02 21.27
C SER A 410 22.22 15.17 20.32
N ARG A 411 23.23 14.48 20.88
CA ARG A 411 24.19 13.64 20.14
C ARG A 411 23.85 12.15 20.14
N GLU A 412 22.82 11.74 20.89
CA GLU A 412 22.37 10.35 20.92
C GLU A 412 21.35 10.09 19.80
N TRP A 413 21.47 8.92 19.18
CA TRP A 413 20.45 8.36 18.28
C TRP A 413 19.23 7.88 19.08
N GLY A 414 18.05 7.84 18.48
CA GLY A 414 16.81 7.52 19.19
C GLY A 414 16.81 6.13 19.84
N PHE A 415 17.38 5.10 19.20
CA PHE A 415 17.52 3.78 19.82
C PHE A 415 18.50 3.74 21.01
N GLU A 416 19.31 4.78 21.22
CA GLU A 416 20.12 4.99 22.42
C GLU A 416 19.34 5.64 23.57
N LYS A 417 18.33 6.46 23.26
CA LYS A 417 17.47 7.15 24.22
C LYS A 417 16.34 6.26 24.72
N PHE A 418 15.67 5.59 23.78
CA PHE A 418 14.45 4.81 23.96
C PHE A 418 14.69 3.42 24.59
N VAL A 419 15.40 3.35 25.71
CA VAL A 419 15.84 2.10 26.37
C VAL A 419 14.81 1.51 27.34
N PHE A 420 13.52 1.72 27.09
CA PHE A 420 12.42 1.24 27.93
C PHE A 420 11.43 0.39 27.12
N ARG A 421 11.47 -0.94 27.33
CA ARG A 421 10.64 -1.91 26.61
C ARG A 421 9.36 -2.25 27.37
N ASN A 422 8.23 -2.30 26.65
CA ASN A 422 6.95 -2.73 27.19
C ASN A 422 7.02 -4.18 27.71
N SER A 423 6.75 -4.37 29.01
CA SER A 423 6.89 -5.66 29.71
C SER A 423 5.61 -6.49 29.80
N ILE A 424 4.52 -6.05 29.14
CA ILE A 424 3.28 -6.83 29.05
C ILE A 424 3.55 -8.04 28.13
N THR A 425 3.06 -9.22 28.54
CA THR A 425 3.16 -10.49 27.81
C THR A 425 1.77 -11.00 27.42
N ARG A 426 1.68 -12.04 26.58
CA ARG A 426 0.43 -12.67 26.09
C ARG A 426 -0.50 -11.77 25.26
N VAL A 427 -0.12 -10.53 24.98
CA VAL A 427 -0.81 -9.66 24.01
C VAL A 427 -0.47 -10.11 22.60
N ARG A 428 -1.49 -10.30 21.75
CA ARG A 428 -1.27 -10.45 20.29
C ARG A 428 -0.75 -9.12 19.77
N ARG A 429 0.50 -9.11 19.34
CA ARG A 429 1.14 -7.99 18.64
C ARG A 429 1.11 -8.21 17.14
N ASP A 430 1.29 -7.13 16.40
CA ASP A 430 1.61 -7.22 15.00
C ASP A 430 2.98 -7.87 14.80
N ARG A 431 3.20 -8.32 13.57
CA ARG A 431 4.44 -8.97 13.16
C ARG A 431 4.87 -8.41 11.82
N LYS A 432 6.17 -8.46 11.60
CA LYS A 432 6.82 -8.25 10.31
C LYS A 432 7.46 -9.55 9.87
N TYR A 433 8.07 -9.60 8.69
CA TYR A 433 8.50 -10.88 8.12
C TYR A 433 9.65 -10.75 7.13
N ALA A 434 10.32 -11.88 6.90
CA ALA A 434 11.15 -12.08 5.71
C ALA A 434 10.61 -13.24 4.88
N ILE A 435 10.85 -13.17 3.58
CA ILE A 435 10.34 -14.10 2.58
C ILE A 435 11.37 -14.34 1.47
N GLN A 436 11.45 -15.59 1.00
CA GLN A 436 12.18 -15.94 -0.21
C GLN A 436 11.32 -15.55 -1.42
N ALA A 437 11.42 -14.29 -1.87
CA ALA A 437 10.44 -13.63 -2.77
C ALA A 437 10.14 -14.41 -4.06
N ARG A 438 11.11 -15.15 -4.61
CA ARG A 438 10.93 -16.07 -5.75
C ARG A 438 9.79 -17.08 -5.59
N ASN A 439 9.44 -17.46 -4.34
CA ASN A 439 8.35 -18.38 -4.01
C ASN A 439 7.00 -17.69 -3.73
N ALA A 440 6.89 -16.36 -3.88
CA ALA A 440 5.68 -15.58 -3.57
C ALA A 440 4.88 -15.20 -4.83
N TYR A 441 3.55 -15.18 -4.74
CA TYR A 441 2.66 -14.73 -5.82
C TYR A 441 2.02 -13.37 -5.56
N ALA A 442 1.99 -12.93 -4.30
CA ALA A 442 1.70 -11.59 -3.81
C ALA A 442 2.15 -11.51 -2.33
N THR A 443 2.08 -10.34 -1.67
CA THR A 443 2.36 -10.20 -0.23
C THR A 443 1.50 -9.14 0.48
N GLY A 444 1.44 -9.20 1.81
CA GLY A 444 0.73 -8.23 2.66
C GLY A 444 1.65 -7.53 3.66
N VAL A 445 1.14 -6.56 4.43
CA VAL A 445 1.96 -5.69 5.29
C VAL A 445 2.51 -6.34 6.59
N HIS A 446 1.99 -7.51 6.97
CA HIS A 446 2.44 -8.29 8.15
C HIS A 446 2.90 -9.71 7.82
N MET A 447 2.45 -10.27 6.69
CA MET A 447 2.87 -11.56 6.12
C MET A 447 2.25 -11.72 4.73
N SER A 448 2.80 -12.61 3.91
CA SER A 448 2.09 -13.19 2.77
C SER A 448 1.27 -14.41 3.19
N GLN A 449 0.10 -14.57 2.54
CA GLN A 449 -0.67 -15.82 2.46
C GLN A 449 -0.55 -16.48 1.07
N ASN A 450 0.08 -15.80 0.11
CA ASN A 450 0.11 -16.18 -1.31
C ASN A 450 1.50 -16.74 -1.67
N ILE A 451 1.91 -17.84 -1.01
CA ILE A 451 3.25 -18.42 -1.12
C ILE A 451 3.21 -19.89 -1.54
N TYR A 452 4.27 -20.34 -2.18
CA TYR A 452 4.62 -21.77 -2.27
C TYR A 452 5.59 -22.14 -1.13
N GLY A 453 5.42 -23.31 -0.53
CA GLY A 453 6.27 -23.80 0.57
C GLY A 453 5.77 -23.42 1.97
N ARG A 454 6.64 -23.60 2.98
CA ARG A 454 6.27 -23.50 4.40
C ARG A 454 6.46 -22.09 4.96
N SER A 455 5.61 -21.71 5.92
CA SER A 455 5.79 -20.51 6.76
C SER A 455 6.06 -20.93 8.21
N THR A 456 6.83 -20.14 8.98
CA THR A 456 6.97 -20.31 10.44
C THR A 456 6.68 -19.02 11.20
N HIS A 457 6.16 -19.20 12.42
CA HIS A 457 5.90 -18.15 13.38
C HIS A 457 6.72 -18.31 14.67
N LYS A 458 7.56 -19.35 14.77
CA LYS A 458 8.40 -19.62 15.94
C LYS A 458 9.81 -19.11 15.69
N THR A 459 10.09 -17.88 16.07
CA THR A 459 11.32 -17.13 15.78
C THR A 459 11.82 -16.31 16.97
N GLU A 460 11.08 -16.28 18.07
CA GLU A 460 11.25 -15.39 19.23
C GLU A 460 12.65 -15.49 19.88
N ALA A 461 13.28 -16.67 19.78
CA ALA A 461 14.64 -16.95 20.26
C ALA A 461 15.75 -16.79 19.19
N LEU A 462 15.40 -16.45 17.95
CA LEU A 462 16.30 -16.35 16.79
C LEU A 462 16.40 -14.94 16.21
N ILE A 463 15.27 -14.23 16.10
CA ILE A 463 15.19 -12.86 15.58
C ILE A 463 13.94 -12.17 16.13
N ARG A 464 14.11 -10.93 16.56
CA ARG A 464 13.05 -10.03 17.03
C ARG A 464 13.22 -8.67 16.37
N TYR A 465 12.30 -7.74 16.60
CA TYR A 465 12.52 -6.34 16.21
C TYR A 465 12.03 -5.37 17.29
N TYR A 466 12.75 -4.26 17.47
CA TYR A 466 12.43 -3.17 18.39
C TYR A 466 11.59 -2.13 17.63
N HIS A 467 10.36 -1.88 18.09
CA HIS A 467 9.40 -0.98 17.43
C HIS A 467 9.30 0.32 18.23
N TYR A 468 9.74 1.42 17.64
CA TYR A 468 9.75 2.76 18.23
C TYR A 468 8.58 3.58 17.68
N HIS A 469 7.36 3.23 18.09
CA HIS A 469 6.14 3.54 17.35
C HIS A 469 5.96 5.04 17.06
N ASN A 470 5.76 5.36 15.77
CA ASN A 470 5.60 6.70 15.20
C ASN A 470 6.81 7.65 15.39
N SER A 471 7.95 7.17 15.92
CA SER A 471 9.13 8.02 16.16
C SER A 471 9.80 8.54 14.89
N ILE A 472 9.53 7.96 13.73
CA ILE A 472 10.01 8.49 12.44
C ILE A 472 9.38 9.85 12.11
N ASN A 473 8.17 10.13 12.59
CA ASN A 473 7.42 11.38 12.37
C ASN A 473 7.67 12.45 13.45
N VAL A 474 8.60 12.21 14.38
CA VAL A 474 8.92 13.17 15.45
C VAL A 474 10.16 13.97 15.05
N LEU A 475 9.98 15.27 14.84
CA LEU A 475 11.06 16.22 14.59
C LEU A 475 11.61 16.76 15.92
N GLY A 476 12.93 16.92 16.03
CA GLY A 476 13.60 17.38 17.25
C GLY A 476 13.78 16.27 18.31
N GLU A 477 13.79 16.66 19.59
CA GLU A 477 14.02 15.74 20.72
C GLU A 477 12.73 15.00 21.11
N PRO A 478 12.66 13.65 20.96
CA PRO A 478 11.49 12.88 21.35
C PRO A 478 11.37 12.54 22.85
N CYS A 479 12.43 12.69 23.66
CA CYS A 479 12.35 12.43 25.10
C CYS A 479 11.41 13.43 25.81
N GLN A 480 10.36 12.93 26.45
CA GLN A 480 9.35 13.73 27.17
C GLN A 480 9.41 13.52 28.70
N GLU A 481 9.73 12.30 29.16
CA GLU A 481 9.78 11.95 30.59
C GLU A 481 11.13 11.33 30.95
N PHE A 482 11.72 11.76 32.08
CA PHE A 482 13.09 11.43 32.45
C PHE A 482 13.14 10.75 33.82
N VAL A 483 13.22 9.42 33.82
CA VAL A 483 13.24 8.58 35.03
C VAL A 483 14.64 8.06 35.37
N PRO A 484 15.01 7.91 36.65
CA PRO A 484 16.26 7.26 37.04
C PRO A 484 16.37 5.85 36.44
N ARG A 485 17.58 5.41 36.05
CA ARG A 485 17.81 4.06 35.53
C ARG A 485 17.35 3.02 36.58
N PRO A 486 16.35 2.18 36.30
CA PRO A 486 15.91 1.18 37.26
C PRO A 486 16.94 0.05 37.36
N GLY A 487 17.02 -0.57 38.54
CA GLY A 487 17.81 -1.79 38.72
C GLY A 487 17.28 -2.96 37.86
N SER A 488 18.12 -3.97 37.63
CA SER A 488 17.77 -5.11 36.77
C SER A 488 16.42 -5.74 37.14
N GLY A 489 15.57 -5.98 36.14
CA GLY A 489 14.21 -6.53 36.30
C GLY A 489 13.16 -5.61 36.94
N ARG A 490 13.55 -4.46 37.54
CA ARG A 490 12.58 -3.50 38.08
C ARG A 490 11.80 -2.83 36.95
N LYS A 491 10.52 -2.59 37.21
CA LYS A 491 9.58 -1.98 36.27
C LYS A 491 9.37 -0.50 36.58
N VAL A 492 9.17 0.30 35.54
CA VAL A 492 8.71 1.69 35.62
C VAL A 492 7.35 1.76 34.92
N THR A 493 6.33 2.28 35.59
CA THR A 493 5.00 2.48 34.99
C THR A 493 4.90 3.89 34.40
N PHE A 494 4.53 3.98 33.13
CA PHE A 494 4.31 5.25 32.42
C PHE A 494 3.12 5.11 31.48
N GLU A 495 2.21 6.10 31.47
CA GLU A 495 0.93 6.04 30.71
C GLU A 495 0.15 4.72 30.92
N GLY A 496 0.15 4.20 32.16
CA GLY A 496 -0.47 2.93 32.54
C GLY A 496 0.27 1.66 32.10
N VAL A 497 1.32 1.78 31.28
CA VAL A 497 2.10 0.65 30.76
C VAL A 497 3.34 0.38 31.62
N PRO A 498 3.60 -0.87 32.04
CA PRO A 498 4.81 -1.23 32.78
C PRO A 498 5.98 -1.52 31.82
N TYR A 499 7.00 -0.68 31.85
CA TYR A 499 8.24 -0.83 31.08
C TYR A 499 9.37 -1.47 31.91
N VAL A 500 10.31 -2.13 31.25
CA VAL A 500 11.61 -2.55 31.80
C VAL A 500 12.75 -1.91 31.02
N TYR A 501 13.88 -1.70 31.68
CA TYR A 501 15.08 -1.18 31.03
C TYR A 501 15.68 -2.23 30.08
N ASP A 502 15.95 -1.83 28.84
CA ASP A 502 16.46 -2.68 27.76
C ASP A 502 17.37 -1.86 26.84
N ASP A 503 18.68 -1.96 27.08
CA ASP A 503 19.76 -1.21 26.42
C ASP A 503 20.45 -2.01 25.30
N ALA A 504 19.79 -3.04 24.77
CA ALA A 504 20.35 -3.92 23.75
C ALA A 504 20.72 -3.20 22.46
N MET A 505 19.85 -2.28 22.00
CA MET A 505 20.10 -1.45 20.83
C MET A 505 21.16 -0.39 21.10
N LYS A 506 21.10 0.31 22.26
CA LYS A 506 22.08 1.35 22.64
C LYS A 506 23.54 0.87 22.55
N ARG A 507 23.82 -0.38 22.93
CA ARG A 507 25.17 -0.97 22.83
C ARG A 507 25.75 -1.01 21.41
N LEU A 508 24.93 -1.00 20.37
CA LEU A 508 25.37 -1.11 18.97
C LEU A 508 25.73 0.25 18.34
N ALA A 509 25.31 1.38 18.92
CA ALA A 509 25.42 2.70 18.27
C ALA A 509 26.88 3.11 17.94
N GLY A 510 27.83 2.80 18.83
CA GLY A 510 29.25 3.11 18.61
C GLY A 510 29.95 2.26 17.55
N GLU A 511 29.38 1.09 17.22
CA GLU A 511 29.81 0.25 16.12
C GLU A 511 29.19 0.72 14.80
N VAL A 512 27.87 0.95 14.80
CA VAL A 512 27.12 1.39 13.62
C VAL A 512 27.54 2.78 13.13
N ARG A 513 27.80 3.75 14.02
CA ARG A 513 28.36 5.06 13.61
C ARG A 513 29.78 4.96 13.03
N ARG A 514 30.56 3.95 13.43
CA ARG A 514 31.88 3.70 12.84
C ARG A 514 31.72 3.13 11.43
N PHE A 515 30.88 2.11 11.30
CA PHE A 515 30.53 1.50 10.02
C PHE A 515 29.95 2.52 9.01
N GLU A 516 29.09 3.45 9.46
CA GLU A 516 28.60 4.56 8.63
C GLU A 516 29.75 5.39 8.04
N ASN A 517 30.62 5.92 8.90
CA ASN A 517 31.77 6.73 8.48
C ASN A 517 32.77 5.95 7.60
N GLU A 518 32.97 4.64 7.86
CA GLU A 518 33.82 3.76 7.07
C GLU A 518 33.21 3.40 5.70
N THR A 519 31.87 3.37 5.58
CA THR A 519 31.17 2.93 4.35
C THR A 519 30.81 4.08 3.41
N ILE A 520 30.36 5.22 3.93
CA ILE A 520 29.90 6.37 3.13
C ILE A 520 30.72 7.66 3.37
N GLY A 521 31.73 7.60 4.24
CA GLY A 521 32.52 8.75 4.67
C GLY A 521 31.81 9.57 5.76
N SER A 522 32.57 10.42 6.44
CA SER A 522 32.05 11.40 7.40
C SER A 522 31.09 12.37 6.70
N SER A 523 29.79 12.10 6.80
CA SER A 523 28.77 12.96 6.22
C SER A 523 28.67 14.26 7.01
N SER A 524 28.94 15.40 6.36
CA SER A 524 29.07 16.74 6.96
C SER A 524 27.77 17.36 7.49
N LEU A 525 26.75 16.53 7.75
CA LEU A 525 25.51 16.90 8.42
C LEU A 525 25.69 16.59 9.92
N THR A 526 26.07 17.64 10.65
CA THR A 526 26.23 17.73 12.11
C THR A 526 25.09 18.51 12.72
#